data_AF-A0A9D8NXL6-F1
#
_entry.id   AF-A0A9D8NXL6-F1
#
_cell.length_a   1.000
_cell.length_b   1.000
_cell.length_c   1.000
_cell.angle_alpha   90.00
_cell.angle_beta   90.00
_cell.angle_gamma   90.00
#
_symmetry.space_group_name_H-M   'P 1'
#
loop_
_entity.id
_entity.type
_entity.pdbx_description
1 polymer ?
#
loop_
_entity_poly.entity_id
_entity_poly.type
_entity_poly.pdbx_seq_one_letter_code
_entity_poly.pdbx_strand_id
1 'polypeptide(L)'
;MKRLSDTVTTDAMRQFDREFADPEHRFKFVGSGALGGKAQGLAFIQNTLSSAFPSDRFPQIEVSIPSLAVLRTDVFDAFIERNKLLEVAMSDASDSFIAYRFQQAELPAEILGDLRAIVERVRTPLAVRSSSVLEDALYEPFAGVYATKMIPNNQHSADERFRKLAEAIKFVYASTYFKTAKEYVDATRNTIEEEKMGVIIQEVVGGRFNDRFYPPISGVARSFSYYRSGRSRPEEGMASLALGLGKTIVNGEPCWTYSLAHPRVPPPAASPAELVEQTQSTFWAVNMGKPPAYDPIAETEYLVNASLTEAEQDGTLRYAASTYDAHSDRISLGLGTQGPRVLTFDPLLVINEVPVNDLIKFLLALCEQATGSPVEIEFAMTFDPHRLGFLQVRPMVVATEYVQISPGEMQGGRVLVASETVQGNGVYDSIRDIVFVKPDAFQAKHSVRIAEELESVNRNIVTEGNTFVLIGFGRWGSQDPWLGVPVRWGQIAGARVIVEATLPAMVVELSQGSHFFHNLMSFRVSYFSVPHTGEFQIDWPWLDRQEIRQETQFIKHVRARKPLIVKVDGRTGRGVILTAERRKEEHCE
;
A
#
# COMPACT_ATOMS: atom_id res chain seq x y z
N MET A 1 2.14 -22.99 14.13
CA MET A 1 2.23 -22.66 12.70
C MET A 1 3.71 -22.61 12.34
N LYS A 2 4.16 -23.36 11.33
CA LYS A 2 5.55 -23.28 10.84
C LYS A 2 5.79 -21.87 10.32
N ARG A 3 6.93 -21.26 10.65
CA ARG A 3 7.31 -20.00 10.01
C ARG A 3 7.55 -20.30 8.52
N LEU A 4 7.28 -19.32 7.64
CA LEU A 4 7.70 -19.39 6.23
C LEU A 4 9.21 -19.72 6.10
N SER A 5 10.02 -19.41 7.13
CA SER A 5 11.44 -19.76 7.22
C SER A 5 11.74 -21.26 7.22
N ASP A 6 10.79 -22.12 7.62
CA ASP A 6 11.08 -23.52 7.92
C ASP A 6 10.79 -24.47 6.73
N THR A 7 10.40 -23.92 5.56
CA THR A 7 9.88 -24.71 4.44
C THR A 7 10.42 -24.31 3.06
N VAL A 8 11.39 -23.40 2.98
CA VAL A 8 12.03 -23.09 1.69
C VAL A 8 12.98 -24.25 1.33
N THR A 9 12.50 -25.21 0.54
CA THR A 9 13.37 -26.19 -0.12
C THR A 9 14.29 -25.46 -1.09
N THR A 10 15.60 -25.64 -0.88
CA THR A 10 16.74 -25.00 -1.56
C THR A 10 16.84 -25.26 -3.07
N ASP A 11 15.96 -26.08 -3.67
CA ASP A 11 16.12 -26.53 -5.06
C ASP A 11 15.73 -25.49 -6.13
N ALA A 12 14.99 -24.42 -5.80
CA ALA A 12 14.56 -23.41 -6.78
C ALA A 12 15.33 -22.10 -6.79
N MET A 13 16.27 -21.92 -5.85
CA MET A 13 17.10 -20.74 -5.78
C MET A 13 18.55 -21.11 -6.08
N ARG A 14 19.16 -20.39 -7.02
CA ARG A 14 20.56 -20.63 -7.38
C ARG A 14 21.43 -19.45 -6.96
N GLN A 15 22.64 -19.74 -6.51
CA GLN A 15 23.65 -18.70 -6.36
C GLN A 15 23.88 -18.03 -7.72
N PHE A 16 23.98 -16.70 -7.74
CA PHE A 16 24.17 -15.95 -8.96
C PHE A 16 25.46 -16.38 -9.66
N ASP A 17 25.34 -16.78 -10.92
CA ASP A 17 26.39 -17.33 -11.76
C ASP A 17 26.69 -16.42 -12.96
N ARG A 18 26.42 -15.12 -12.80
CA ARG A 18 26.59 -14.08 -13.83
C ARG A 18 25.71 -14.26 -15.07
N GLU A 19 24.71 -15.11 -14.97
CA GLU A 19 23.62 -15.22 -15.92
C GLU A 19 22.33 -14.73 -15.27
N PHE A 20 21.76 -13.64 -15.76
CA PHE A 20 20.58 -13.05 -15.12
C PHE A 20 19.25 -13.62 -15.67
N ALA A 21 19.14 -13.76 -16.99
CA ALA A 21 17.94 -14.23 -17.67
C ALA A 21 18.05 -15.71 -18.05
N ASP A 22 18.15 -16.58 -17.04
CA ASP A 22 18.05 -18.03 -17.23
C ASP A 22 16.56 -18.43 -17.18
N PRO A 23 15.98 -18.98 -18.27
CA PRO A 23 14.58 -19.40 -18.29
C PRO A 23 14.24 -20.46 -17.24
N GLU A 24 15.21 -21.31 -16.86
CA GLU A 24 15.05 -22.39 -15.88
C GLU A 24 15.27 -21.90 -14.45
N HIS A 25 16.18 -20.93 -14.25
CA HIS A 25 16.52 -20.39 -12.92
C HIS A 25 16.35 -18.86 -12.88
N ARG A 26 15.09 -18.41 -12.84
CA ARG A 26 14.74 -16.98 -12.82
C ARG A 26 14.98 -16.28 -11.47
N PHE A 27 15.17 -17.04 -10.39
CA PHE A 27 15.45 -16.51 -9.05
C PHE A 27 16.89 -16.82 -8.64
N LYS A 28 17.69 -15.77 -8.47
CA LYS A 28 19.09 -15.90 -8.07
C LYS A 28 19.43 -15.02 -6.87
N PHE A 29 20.50 -15.34 -6.15
CA PHE A 29 20.95 -14.55 -5.00
C PHE A 29 22.48 -14.38 -4.94
N VAL A 30 22.92 -13.30 -4.29
CA VAL A 30 24.32 -12.94 -4.01
C VAL A 30 24.47 -12.71 -2.50
N GLY A 31 25.60 -13.09 -1.93
CA GLY A 31 25.86 -12.99 -0.48
C GLY A 31 25.55 -14.30 0.25
N SER A 32 25.53 -14.25 1.58
CA SER A 32 25.40 -15.35 2.55
C SER A 32 24.31 -15.14 3.61
N GLY A 33 23.79 -13.92 3.76
CA GLY A 33 22.82 -13.52 4.77
C GLY A 33 21.37 -13.93 4.46
N ALA A 34 20.40 -13.20 5.02
CA ALA A 34 18.99 -13.41 4.75
C ALA A 34 18.56 -12.77 3.42
N LEU A 35 17.47 -13.26 2.83
CA LEU A 35 16.87 -12.68 1.62
C LEU A 35 16.00 -11.44 1.93
N GLY A 36 15.43 -11.40 3.14
CA GLY A 36 14.33 -10.49 3.48
C GLY A 36 12.98 -10.98 2.96
N GLY A 37 11.90 -10.37 3.46
CA GLY A 37 10.56 -10.95 3.37
C GLY A 37 9.92 -10.95 1.99
N LYS A 38 10.09 -9.88 1.20
CA LYS A 38 9.60 -9.89 -0.19
C LYS A 38 10.27 -10.98 -1.02
N ALA A 39 11.59 -11.09 -0.92
CA ALA A 39 12.35 -12.09 -1.66
C ALA A 39 12.00 -13.51 -1.20
N GLN A 40 11.85 -13.71 0.12
CA GLN A 40 11.47 -14.98 0.69
C GLN A 40 10.05 -15.42 0.28
N GLY A 41 9.08 -14.51 0.28
CA GLY A 41 7.73 -14.78 -0.21
C GLY A 41 7.71 -15.19 -1.69
N LEU A 42 8.50 -14.53 -2.53
CA LEU A 42 8.66 -14.88 -3.94
C LEU A 42 9.32 -16.25 -4.14
N ALA A 43 10.39 -16.54 -3.40
CA ALA A 43 11.07 -17.84 -3.45
C ALA A 43 10.12 -18.98 -3.02
N PHE A 44 9.33 -18.74 -1.96
CA PHE A 44 8.36 -19.70 -1.46
C PHE A 44 7.29 -20.02 -2.50
N ILE A 45 6.69 -18.99 -3.11
CA ILE A 45 5.59 -19.20 -4.05
C ILE A 45 6.04 -19.70 -5.41
N GLN A 46 7.29 -19.48 -5.81
CA GLN A 46 7.85 -19.98 -7.07
C GLN A 46 7.66 -21.50 -7.20
N ASN A 47 8.04 -22.26 -6.17
CA ASN A 47 7.89 -23.72 -6.13
C ASN A 47 6.44 -24.16 -6.27
N THR A 48 5.56 -23.48 -5.54
CA THR A 48 4.12 -23.75 -5.55
C THR A 48 3.52 -23.46 -6.93
N LEU A 49 3.89 -22.34 -7.55
CA LEU A 49 3.44 -21.98 -8.90
C LEU A 49 3.93 -22.99 -9.93
N SER A 50 5.22 -23.34 -9.93
CA SER A 50 5.80 -24.28 -10.90
C SER A 50 5.20 -25.68 -10.81
N SER A 51 4.77 -26.12 -9.63
CA SER A 51 4.23 -27.49 -9.42
C SER A 51 2.71 -27.59 -9.57
N ALA A 52 1.96 -26.53 -9.22
CA ALA A 52 0.51 -26.58 -9.12
C ALA A 52 -0.24 -25.74 -10.16
N PHE A 53 0.46 -24.97 -11.01
CA PHE A 53 -0.20 -24.13 -12.01
C PHE A 53 -0.86 -24.97 -13.12
N PRO A 54 -2.19 -24.86 -13.33
CA PRO A 54 -2.90 -25.64 -14.33
C PRO A 54 -2.79 -24.96 -15.71
N SER A 55 -1.72 -25.26 -16.44
CA SER A 55 -1.49 -24.72 -17.79
C SER A 55 -2.62 -25.05 -18.77
N ASP A 56 -3.34 -26.15 -18.57
CA ASP A 56 -4.52 -26.56 -19.34
C ASP A 56 -5.73 -25.65 -19.12
N ARG A 57 -5.90 -25.10 -17.90
CA ARG A 57 -6.99 -24.18 -17.56
C ARG A 57 -6.75 -22.77 -18.10
N PHE A 58 -5.49 -22.35 -18.21
CA PHE A 58 -5.10 -21.01 -18.68
C PHE A 58 -4.11 -21.09 -19.86
N PRO A 59 -4.47 -21.76 -20.98
CA PRO A 59 -3.52 -22.13 -22.03
C PRO A 59 -2.92 -20.95 -22.80
N GLN A 60 -3.56 -19.79 -22.74
CA GLN A 60 -3.11 -18.58 -23.42
C GLN A 60 -2.33 -17.63 -22.52
N ILE A 61 -2.18 -17.91 -21.21
CA ILE A 61 -1.56 -16.99 -20.26
C ILE A 61 -0.30 -17.62 -19.68
N GLU A 62 0.85 -16.99 -19.94
CA GLU A 62 2.09 -17.34 -19.25
C GLU A 62 2.11 -16.70 -17.87
N VAL A 63 2.24 -17.50 -16.82
CA VAL A 63 2.40 -17.01 -15.44
C VAL A 63 3.80 -17.32 -14.97
N SER A 64 4.54 -16.28 -14.57
CA SER A 64 5.90 -16.45 -14.04
C SER A 64 6.26 -15.35 -13.07
N ILE A 65 7.25 -15.60 -12.22
CA ILE A 65 7.95 -14.54 -11.50
C ILE A 65 8.97 -13.94 -12.48
N PRO A 66 9.00 -12.60 -12.68
CA PRO A 66 10.02 -11.96 -13.52
C PRO A 66 11.42 -12.24 -12.99
N SER A 67 12.40 -12.34 -13.90
CA SER A 67 13.78 -12.65 -13.54
C SER A 67 14.28 -11.66 -12.48
N LEU A 68 14.89 -12.19 -11.42
CA LEU A 68 15.35 -11.39 -10.30
C LEU A 68 16.64 -11.94 -9.70
N ALA A 69 17.46 -11.01 -9.20
CA ALA A 69 18.62 -11.30 -8.36
C ALA A 69 18.46 -10.58 -7.01
N VAL A 70 18.75 -11.29 -5.91
CA VAL A 70 18.66 -10.75 -4.56
C VAL A 70 20.06 -10.54 -3.97
N LEU A 71 20.39 -9.32 -3.58
CA LEU A 71 21.52 -9.04 -2.70
C LEU A 71 21.07 -9.30 -1.27
N ARG A 72 21.70 -10.27 -0.61
CA ARG A 72 21.35 -10.67 0.75
C ARG A 72 21.87 -9.67 1.79
N THR A 73 21.33 -9.77 3.01
CA THR A 73 21.56 -8.77 4.07
C THR A 73 23.01 -8.60 4.50
N ASP A 74 23.88 -9.60 4.28
CA ASP A 74 25.31 -9.47 4.57
C ASP A 74 26.01 -8.46 3.66
N VAL A 75 25.50 -8.26 2.44
CA VAL A 75 25.97 -7.21 1.53
C VAL A 75 25.63 -5.82 2.09
N PHE A 76 24.45 -5.68 2.70
CA PHE A 76 24.04 -4.47 3.39
C PHE A 76 24.90 -4.19 4.62
N ASP A 77 25.11 -5.20 5.47
CA ASP A 77 25.97 -5.08 6.65
C ASP A 77 27.39 -4.61 6.26
N ALA A 78 27.99 -5.26 5.27
CA ALA A 78 29.31 -4.89 4.74
C ALA A 78 29.35 -3.47 4.17
N PHE A 79 28.28 -3.04 3.48
CA PHE A 79 28.16 -1.69 2.95
C PHE A 79 28.10 -0.63 4.06
N ILE A 80 27.30 -0.86 5.10
CA ILE A 80 27.15 0.08 6.23
C ILE A 80 28.46 0.19 7.02
N GLU A 81 29.08 -0.95 7.34
CA GLU A 81 30.32 -1.01 8.15
C GLU A 81 31.49 -0.36 7.43
N ARG A 82 31.77 -0.76 6.18
CA ARG A 82 32.89 -0.24 5.38
C ARG A 82 32.86 1.27 5.24
N ASN A 83 31.66 1.84 5.08
CA ASN A 83 31.48 3.27 4.83
C ASN A 83 31.19 4.08 6.10
N LYS A 84 31.15 3.44 7.28
CA LYS A 84 30.85 4.08 8.58
C LYS A 84 29.56 4.90 8.54
N LEU A 85 28.52 4.36 7.92
CA LEU A 85 27.28 5.11 7.65
C LEU A 85 26.34 5.19 8.86
N LEU A 86 26.48 4.29 9.84
CA LEU A 86 25.53 4.15 10.94
C LEU A 86 25.34 5.45 11.75
N GLU A 87 26.42 6.18 12.05
CA GLU A 87 26.36 7.44 12.81
C GLU A 87 25.47 8.48 12.13
N VAL A 88 25.64 8.64 10.81
CA VAL A 88 24.84 9.58 10.01
C VAL A 88 23.43 9.07 9.83
N ALA A 89 23.30 7.78 9.56
CA ALA A 89 22.03 7.11 9.33
C ALA A 89 21.09 7.23 10.55
N MET A 90 21.64 7.16 11.76
CA MET A 90 20.89 7.24 13.02
C MET A 90 20.65 8.68 13.52
N SER A 91 21.27 9.68 12.91
CA SER A 91 21.09 11.08 13.28
C SER A 91 19.71 11.64 12.88
N ASP A 92 19.38 12.84 13.37
CA ASP A 92 18.20 13.63 12.96
C ASP A 92 18.41 14.37 11.62
N ALA A 93 19.40 13.97 10.83
CA ALA A 93 19.65 14.57 9.52
C ALA A 93 18.47 14.33 8.56
N SER A 94 18.31 15.24 7.59
CA SER A 94 17.27 15.10 6.58
C SER A 94 17.48 13.89 5.68
N ASP A 95 16.40 13.29 5.18
CA ASP A 95 16.43 12.17 4.25
C ASP A 95 17.33 12.46 3.04
N SER A 96 17.30 13.69 2.52
CA SER A 96 18.17 14.13 1.42
C SER A 96 19.66 14.10 1.78
N PHE A 97 20.02 14.47 3.01
CA PHE A 97 21.40 14.40 3.48
C PHE A 97 21.86 12.96 3.70
N ILE A 98 21.01 12.11 4.30
CA ILE A 98 21.27 10.68 4.46
C ILE A 98 21.47 10.03 3.08
N ALA A 99 20.54 10.26 2.15
CA ALA A 99 20.63 9.75 0.78
C ALA A 99 21.91 10.21 0.09
N TYR A 100 22.27 11.50 0.21
CA TYR A 100 23.52 12.02 -0.34
C TYR A 100 24.77 11.30 0.21
N ARG A 101 24.83 11.06 1.52
CA ARG A 101 25.94 10.35 2.17
C ARG A 101 26.04 8.89 1.72
N PHE A 102 24.90 8.24 1.52
CA PHE A 102 24.84 6.89 0.95
C PHE A 102 25.26 6.86 -0.52
N GLN A 103 24.94 7.89 -1.31
CA GLN A 103 25.38 7.96 -2.72
C GLN A 103 26.90 8.09 -2.85
N GLN A 104 27.57 8.77 -1.90
CA GLN A 104 29.03 8.89 -1.85
C GLN A 104 29.76 7.60 -1.41
N ALA A 105 29.05 6.67 -0.76
CA ALA A 105 29.63 5.43 -0.25
C ALA A 105 30.00 4.45 -1.36
N GLU A 106 30.93 3.54 -1.08
CA GLU A 106 31.35 2.49 -2.01
C GLU A 106 30.60 1.19 -1.76
N LEU A 107 30.08 0.55 -2.82
CA LEU A 107 29.54 -0.80 -2.74
C LEU A 107 30.68 -1.82 -2.52
N PRO A 108 30.44 -2.94 -1.81
CA PRO A 108 31.43 -4.00 -1.64
C PRO A 108 32.00 -4.49 -2.98
N ALA A 109 33.31 -4.70 -3.06
CA ALA A 109 34.00 -5.03 -4.32
C ALA A 109 33.56 -6.40 -4.88
N GLU A 110 33.18 -7.30 -3.98
CA GLU A 110 32.77 -8.67 -4.21
C GLU A 110 31.54 -8.76 -5.11
N ILE A 111 30.62 -7.79 -5.02
CA ILE A 111 29.37 -7.79 -5.78
C ILE A 111 29.47 -7.04 -7.12
N LEU A 112 30.52 -6.23 -7.33
CA LEU A 112 30.58 -5.32 -8.49
C LEU A 112 30.61 -6.09 -9.82
N GLY A 113 31.34 -7.19 -9.88
CA GLY A 113 31.40 -8.04 -11.07
C GLY A 113 30.05 -8.67 -11.41
N ASP A 114 29.27 -9.03 -10.39
CA ASP A 114 27.95 -9.64 -10.54
C ASP A 114 26.92 -8.60 -11.00
N LEU A 115 26.91 -7.42 -10.38
CA LEU A 115 26.09 -6.28 -10.81
C LEU A 115 26.41 -5.85 -12.25
N ARG A 116 27.69 -5.88 -12.64
CA ARG A 116 28.11 -5.59 -14.02
C ARG A 116 27.58 -6.63 -15.01
N ALA A 117 27.64 -7.91 -14.65
CA ALA A 117 27.08 -8.98 -15.48
C ALA A 117 25.57 -8.84 -15.73
N ILE A 118 24.81 -8.34 -14.74
CA ILE A 118 23.38 -8.05 -14.88
C ILE A 118 23.15 -7.02 -16.00
N VAL A 119 23.77 -5.84 -15.89
CA VAL A 119 23.53 -4.73 -16.84
C VAL A 119 24.14 -4.96 -18.21
N GLU A 120 25.12 -5.85 -18.34
CA GLU A 120 25.69 -6.23 -19.63
C GLU A 120 24.71 -7.06 -20.47
N ARG A 121 23.93 -7.94 -19.81
CA ARG A 121 22.97 -8.84 -20.47
C ARG A 121 21.56 -8.26 -20.56
N VAL A 122 21.15 -7.48 -19.56
CA VAL A 122 19.78 -6.95 -19.45
C VAL A 122 19.72 -5.51 -19.96
N ARG A 123 18.75 -5.23 -20.83
CA ARG A 123 18.47 -3.88 -21.36
C ARG A 123 17.01 -3.43 -21.19
N THR A 124 16.22 -4.25 -20.52
CA THR A 124 14.88 -3.92 -20.04
C THR A 124 14.99 -3.13 -18.73
N PRO A 125 13.97 -2.31 -18.39
CA PRO A 125 13.96 -1.60 -17.11
C PRO A 125 14.06 -2.56 -15.93
N LEU A 126 14.75 -2.11 -14.88
CA LEU A 126 14.96 -2.86 -13.65
C LEU A 126 14.31 -2.12 -12.48
N ALA A 127 13.58 -2.85 -11.65
CA ALA A 127 13.12 -2.40 -10.34
C ALA A 127 14.11 -2.85 -9.27
N VAL A 128 14.66 -1.89 -8.53
CA VAL A 128 15.51 -2.13 -7.36
C VAL A 128 14.64 -1.91 -6.12
N ARG A 129 14.28 -3.00 -5.44
CA ARG A 129 13.29 -3.04 -4.36
C ARG A 129 13.96 -3.41 -3.04
N SER A 130 13.56 -2.77 -1.98
CA SER A 130 13.82 -3.17 -0.59
C SER A 130 13.20 -4.53 -0.27
N SER A 131 13.91 -5.36 0.50
CA SER A 131 13.44 -6.63 1.04
C SER A 131 13.94 -6.74 2.48
N SER A 132 13.18 -6.20 3.42
CA SER A 132 13.55 -6.10 4.84
C SER A 132 13.45 -7.46 5.53
N VAL A 133 14.26 -7.72 6.56
CA VAL A 133 14.09 -8.93 7.40
C VAL A 133 12.83 -8.84 8.25
N LEU A 134 12.46 -7.64 8.72
CA LEU A 134 11.26 -7.43 9.53
C LEU A 134 9.96 -7.51 8.71
N GLU A 135 10.03 -7.40 7.37
CA GLU A 135 8.88 -7.63 6.47
C GLU A 135 8.23 -9.03 6.60
N ASP A 136 8.94 -10.02 7.17
CA ASP A 136 8.45 -11.38 7.40
C ASP A 136 7.83 -11.62 8.77
N ALA A 137 7.87 -10.63 9.68
CA ALA A 137 7.14 -10.74 10.92
C ALA A 137 5.64 -10.72 10.58
N LEU A 138 5.00 -11.90 10.60
CA LEU A 138 3.58 -12.13 10.36
C LEU A 138 2.63 -11.17 11.13
N TYR A 139 3.15 -10.38 12.07
CA TYR A 139 2.41 -9.45 12.90
C TYR A 139 2.80 -7.98 12.69
N GLU A 140 3.68 -7.65 11.73
CA GLU A 140 4.23 -6.30 11.57
C GLU A 140 4.18 -5.75 10.10
N PRO A 141 3.39 -4.68 9.85
CA PRO A 141 3.12 -4.05 8.52
C PRO A 141 4.24 -3.36 7.72
N PHE A 142 5.36 -3.97 7.33
CA PHE A 142 6.40 -3.17 6.61
C PHE A 142 6.04 -2.74 5.15
N ALA A 143 4.78 -2.85 4.72
CA ALA A 143 4.34 -2.50 3.38
C ALA A 143 4.47 -1.00 3.07
N GLY A 144 5.24 -0.67 2.03
CA GLY A 144 5.38 0.70 1.53
C GLY A 144 6.15 1.64 2.46
N VAL A 145 6.91 1.10 3.42
CA VAL A 145 7.80 1.86 4.32
C VAL A 145 9.10 2.21 3.60
N TYR A 146 9.63 1.25 2.82
CA TYR A 146 10.91 1.37 2.14
C TYR A 146 10.74 1.67 0.66
N ALA A 147 11.69 2.41 0.09
CA ALA A 147 11.60 2.88 -1.29
C ALA A 147 11.87 1.78 -2.32
N THR A 148 11.36 1.97 -3.54
CA THR A 148 11.72 1.20 -4.72
C THR A 148 12.19 2.17 -5.80
N LYS A 149 13.39 1.95 -6.35
CA LYS A 149 13.92 2.78 -7.43
C LYS A 149 13.93 1.99 -8.74
N MET A 150 13.18 2.48 -9.73
CA MET A 150 13.16 1.91 -11.07
C MET A 150 14.14 2.64 -11.97
N ILE A 151 14.91 1.90 -12.74
CA ILE A 151 15.87 2.43 -13.72
C ILE A 151 15.51 1.95 -15.13
N PRO A 152 15.71 2.78 -16.16
CA PRO A 152 15.32 2.45 -17.53
C PRO A 152 16.26 1.43 -18.16
N ASN A 153 17.52 1.40 -17.70
CA ASN A 153 18.53 0.42 -18.09
C ASN A 153 18.70 0.29 -19.63
N ASN A 154 18.47 1.38 -20.36
CA ASN A 154 18.47 1.44 -21.82
C ASN A 154 19.61 2.29 -22.41
N GLN A 155 20.54 2.75 -21.56
CA GLN A 155 21.71 3.52 -22.00
C GLN A 155 22.62 2.66 -22.88
N HIS A 156 23.33 3.28 -23.82
CA HIS A 156 24.24 2.57 -24.72
C HIS A 156 25.41 1.93 -23.96
N SER A 157 26.05 2.67 -23.06
CA SER A 157 27.19 2.20 -22.29
C SER A 157 26.76 1.30 -21.12
N ALA A 158 27.44 0.15 -20.98
CA ALA A 158 27.27 -0.72 -19.81
C ALA A 158 27.73 -0.02 -18.52
N ASP A 159 28.72 0.88 -18.59
CA ASP A 159 29.19 1.64 -17.42
C ASP A 159 28.12 2.62 -16.92
N GLU A 160 27.37 3.25 -17.83
CA GLU A 160 26.25 4.12 -17.44
C GLU A 160 25.12 3.34 -16.79
N ARG A 161 24.77 2.17 -17.35
CA ARG A 161 23.75 1.28 -16.78
C ARG A 161 24.17 0.77 -15.40
N PHE A 162 25.44 0.35 -15.27
CA PHE A 162 26.03 -0.08 -14.01
C PHE A 162 25.97 1.01 -12.95
N ARG A 163 26.38 2.24 -13.30
CA ARG A 163 26.35 3.39 -12.39
C ARG A 163 24.93 3.65 -11.87
N LYS A 164 23.92 3.64 -12.75
CA LYS A 164 22.50 3.82 -12.36
C LYS A 164 21.99 2.71 -11.46
N LEU A 165 22.38 1.45 -11.73
CA LEU A 165 22.05 0.32 -10.86
C LEU A 165 22.68 0.47 -9.47
N ALA A 166 23.95 0.86 -9.40
CA ALA A 166 24.65 1.11 -8.14
C ALA A 166 23.99 2.26 -7.36
N GLU A 167 23.66 3.37 -8.01
CA GLU A 167 22.94 4.51 -7.41
C GLU A 167 21.57 4.10 -6.88
N ALA A 168 20.83 3.27 -7.61
CA ALA A 168 19.55 2.74 -7.17
C ALA A 168 19.67 1.85 -5.93
N ILE A 169 20.67 0.96 -5.87
CA ILE A 169 20.93 0.12 -4.69
C ILE A 169 21.26 0.98 -3.47
N LYS A 170 22.17 1.96 -3.62
CA LYS A 170 22.55 2.88 -2.54
C LYS A 170 21.35 3.69 -2.03
N PHE A 171 20.47 4.13 -2.93
CA PHE A 171 19.25 4.82 -2.56
C PHE A 171 18.29 3.94 -1.76
N VAL A 172 18.09 2.69 -2.19
CA VAL A 172 17.27 1.71 -1.44
C VAL A 172 17.85 1.46 -0.05
N TYR A 173 19.17 1.28 0.07
CA TYR A 173 19.81 1.15 1.38
C TYR A 173 19.63 2.41 2.24
N ALA A 174 19.74 3.60 1.66
CA ALA A 174 19.49 4.85 2.39
C ALA A 174 18.05 4.95 2.91
N SER A 175 17.09 4.46 2.13
CA SER A 175 15.66 4.53 2.48
C SER A 175 15.30 3.77 3.76
N THR A 176 16.14 2.82 4.18
CA THR A 176 16.04 2.13 5.48
C THR A 176 16.06 3.13 6.64
N TYR A 177 16.76 4.25 6.49
CA TYR A 177 17.00 5.23 7.55
C TYR A 177 16.29 6.57 7.32
N PHE A 178 15.36 6.62 6.37
CA PHE A 178 14.52 7.81 6.19
C PHE A 178 13.55 8.01 7.35
N LYS A 179 13.11 9.25 7.55
CA LYS A 179 12.21 9.64 8.64
C LYS A 179 10.99 8.72 8.74
N THR A 180 10.32 8.45 7.62
CA THR A 180 9.15 7.56 7.60
C THR A 180 9.47 6.12 8.00
N ALA A 181 10.65 5.60 7.66
CA ALA A 181 11.07 4.25 8.06
C ALA A 181 11.41 4.18 9.56
N LYS A 182 12.12 5.19 10.08
CA LYS A 182 12.42 5.31 11.52
C LYS A 182 11.14 5.42 12.35
N GLU A 183 10.26 6.36 12.00
CA GLU A 183 8.96 6.55 12.67
C GLU A 183 8.12 5.27 12.67
N TYR A 184 8.16 4.53 11.56
CA TYR A 184 7.45 3.28 11.44
C TYR A 184 8.03 2.22 12.40
N VAL A 185 9.35 2.05 12.45
CA VAL A 185 10.00 1.09 13.33
C VAL A 185 9.82 1.47 14.80
N ASP A 186 9.88 2.75 15.16
CA ASP A 186 9.63 3.26 16.51
C ASP A 186 8.20 2.96 17.00
N ALA A 187 7.24 2.83 16.09
CA ALA A 187 5.87 2.42 16.40
C ALA A 187 5.70 0.90 16.59
N THR A 188 6.74 0.11 16.29
CA THR A 188 6.80 -1.34 16.52
C THR A 188 7.57 -1.68 17.79
N ARG A 189 7.81 -2.97 18.05
CA ARG A 189 8.67 -3.42 19.17
C ARG A 189 10.13 -3.58 18.78
N ASN A 190 10.48 -3.25 17.53
CA ASN A 190 11.84 -3.42 17.00
C ASN A 190 12.64 -2.14 17.12
N THR A 191 13.95 -2.28 16.96
CA THR A 191 14.89 -1.17 16.87
C THR A 191 15.40 -1.05 15.44
N ILE A 192 15.62 0.17 14.97
CA ILE A 192 16.07 0.42 13.61
C ILE A 192 17.53 -0.03 13.41
N GLU A 193 18.30 -0.20 14.49
CA GLU A 193 19.66 -0.74 14.47
C GLU A 193 19.71 -2.24 14.15
N GLU A 194 18.64 -2.97 14.46
CA GLU A 194 18.51 -4.38 14.14
C GLU A 194 17.96 -4.61 12.72
N GLU A 195 17.47 -3.55 12.07
CA GLU A 195 16.89 -3.62 10.75
C GLU A 195 17.95 -3.90 9.68
N LYS A 196 17.72 -4.96 8.91
CA LYS A 196 18.60 -5.40 7.83
C LYS A 196 17.86 -5.46 6.51
N MET A 197 18.53 -4.98 5.46
CA MET A 197 17.92 -4.80 4.15
C MET A 197 18.54 -5.71 3.09
N GLY A 198 17.77 -6.67 2.61
CA GLY A 198 18.02 -7.30 1.31
C GLY A 198 17.59 -6.37 0.16
N VAL A 199 18.17 -6.55 -1.03
CA VAL A 199 17.78 -5.78 -2.23
C VAL A 199 17.44 -6.72 -3.36
N ILE A 200 16.23 -6.59 -3.91
CA ILE A 200 15.76 -7.32 -5.08
C ILE A 200 16.00 -6.46 -6.32
N ILE A 201 16.74 -6.99 -7.28
CA ILE A 201 16.92 -6.42 -8.62
C ILE A 201 16.09 -7.27 -9.57
N GLN A 202 14.96 -6.74 -10.06
CA GLN A 202 13.96 -7.50 -10.80
C GLN A 202 13.62 -6.82 -12.13
N GLU A 203 13.38 -7.60 -13.19
CA GLU A 203 12.86 -7.05 -14.45
C GLU A 203 11.48 -6.43 -14.25
N VAL A 204 11.27 -5.21 -14.76
CA VAL A 204 9.95 -4.59 -14.77
C VAL A 204 9.07 -5.28 -15.80
N VAL A 205 7.89 -5.73 -15.37
CA VAL A 205 6.87 -6.28 -16.28
C VAL A 205 6.25 -5.14 -17.07
N GLY A 206 6.27 -5.24 -18.40
CA GLY A 206 5.68 -4.25 -19.28
C GLY A 206 6.16 -4.35 -20.71
N GLY A 207 5.68 -3.40 -21.52
CA GLY A 207 6.13 -3.20 -22.89
C GLY A 207 6.72 -1.80 -23.07
N ARG A 208 7.57 -1.64 -24.10
CA ARG A 208 8.05 -0.31 -24.52
C ARG A 208 7.09 0.27 -25.56
N PHE A 209 6.61 1.48 -25.30
CA PHE A 209 5.78 2.27 -26.19
C PHE A 209 6.41 3.65 -26.35
N ASN A 210 7.04 3.90 -27.49
CA ASN A 210 7.83 5.12 -27.73
C ASN A 210 8.91 5.32 -26.64
N ASP A 211 8.82 6.41 -25.90
CA ASP A 211 9.71 6.81 -24.81
C ASP A 211 9.19 6.39 -23.43
N ARG A 212 8.22 5.49 -23.35
CA ARG A 212 7.64 4.99 -22.11
C ARG A 212 7.74 3.46 -22.03
N PHE A 213 7.94 2.94 -20.83
CA PHE A 213 7.82 1.50 -20.56
C PHE A 213 6.89 1.26 -19.37
N TYR A 214 5.84 0.49 -19.59
CA TYR A 214 4.84 0.19 -18.57
C TYR A 214 4.01 -1.05 -18.94
N PRO A 215 3.38 -1.72 -17.96
CA PRO A 215 2.39 -2.75 -18.24
C PRO A 215 1.03 -2.12 -18.55
N PRO A 216 0.27 -2.65 -19.51
CA PRO A 216 -1.13 -2.25 -19.71
C PRO A 216 -1.98 -2.43 -18.45
N ILE A 217 -1.64 -3.40 -17.59
CA ILE A 217 -2.33 -3.62 -16.31
C ILE A 217 -1.33 -3.92 -15.20
N SER A 218 -1.51 -3.25 -14.08
CA SER A 218 -0.99 -3.67 -12.78
C SER A 218 -2.14 -3.89 -11.79
N GLY A 219 -1.92 -4.73 -10.79
CA GLY A 219 -2.97 -5.07 -9.84
C GLY A 219 -2.47 -5.53 -8.48
N VAL A 220 -3.32 -5.29 -7.49
CA VAL A 220 -3.21 -5.84 -6.14
C VAL A 220 -4.50 -6.58 -5.83
N ALA A 221 -4.40 -7.83 -5.40
CA ALA A 221 -5.55 -8.64 -5.05
C ALA A 221 -5.42 -9.24 -3.66
N ARG A 222 -6.53 -9.31 -2.94
CA ARG A 222 -6.63 -9.83 -1.57
C ARG A 222 -7.67 -10.93 -1.53
N SER A 223 -7.34 -12.03 -0.86
CA SER A 223 -8.29 -13.13 -0.68
C SER A 223 -9.33 -12.83 0.40
N PHE A 224 -9.04 -11.89 1.29
CA PHE A 224 -9.96 -11.43 2.33
C PHE A 224 -9.99 -9.90 2.39
N SER A 225 -11.19 -9.31 2.44
CA SER A 225 -11.34 -7.86 2.58
C SER A 225 -12.54 -7.51 3.45
N TYR A 226 -12.35 -6.76 4.53
CA TYR A 226 -13.48 -6.21 5.29
C TYR A 226 -14.26 -5.15 4.50
N TYR A 227 -13.71 -4.67 3.38
CA TYR A 227 -14.37 -3.70 2.53
C TYR A 227 -15.36 -4.39 1.59
N ARG A 228 -16.65 -4.08 1.76
CA ARG A 228 -17.72 -4.57 0.90
C ARG A 228 -17.94 -3.59 -0.24
N SER A 229 -17.82 -4.07 -1.47
CA SER A 229 -18.54 -3.45 -2.59
C SER A 229 -19.89 -4.14 -2.73
N GLY A 230 -20.98 -3.37 -2.58
CA GLY A 230 -22.35 -3.89 -2.65
C GLY A 230 -22.66 -4.96 -1.59
N ARG A 231 -23.01 -6.17 -2.03
CA ARG A 231 -23.42 -7.30 -1.16
C ARG A 231 -22.30 -8.32 -0.89
N SER A 232 -21.07 -8.01 -1.26
CA SER A 232 -19.94 -8.96 -1.12
C SER A 232 -19.64 -9.33 0.32
N ARG A 233 -19.22 -10.58 0.54
CA ARG A 233 -18.75 -11.08 1.84
C ARG A 233 -17.24 -10.85 1.97
N PRO A 234 -16.70 -10.68 3.20
CA PRO A 234 -15.27 -10.48 3.36
C PRO A 234 -14.38 -11.59 2.76
N GLU A 235 -14.86 -12.83 2.82
CA GLU A 235 -14.19 -14.02 2.29
C GLU A 235 -14.25 -14.13 0.76
N GLU A 236 -14.97 -13.23 0.07
CA GLU A 236 -15.09 -13.23 -1.39
C GLU A 236 -13.97 -12.45 -2.09
N GLY A 237 -13.07 -11.84 -1.31
CA GLY A 237 -11.89 -11.16 -1.80
C GLY A 237 -12.16 -9.93 -2.68
N MET A 238 -11.09 -9.21 -2.98
CA MET A 238 -11.13 -7.91 -3.66
C MET A 238 -9.88 -7.71 -4.50
N ALA A 239 -10.02 -7.01 -5.62
CA ALA A 239 -8.88 -6.62 -6.45
C ALA A 239 -8.98 -5.16 -6.87
N SER A 240 -7.82 -4.52 -6.95
CA SER A 240 -7.64 -3.19 -7.51
C SER A 240 -6.75 -3.30 -8.75
N LEU A 241 -7.16 -2.66 -9.84
CA LEU A 241 -6.47 -2.64 -11.12
C LEU A 241 -6.15 -1.20 -11.52
N ALA A 242 -4.99 -0.99 -12.11
CA ALA A 242 -4.55 0.29 -12.65
C ALA A 242 -3.87 0.11 -14.00
N LEU A 243 -3.93 1.15 -14.83
CA LEU A 243 -3.08 1.27 -16.01
C LEU A 243 -1.68 1.70 -15.57
N GLY A 244 -0.65 1.16 -16.20
CA GLY A 244 0.73 1.53 -15.92
C GLY A 244 1.32 0.80 -14.72
N LEU A 245 2.42 1.35 -14.19
CA LEU A 245 3.15 0.76 -13.07
C LEU A 245 2.27 0.71 -11.81
N GLY A 246 2.43 -0.35 -11.00
CA GLY A 246 1.68 -0.56 -9.75
C GLY A 246 1.85 0.52 -8.69
N LYS A 247 2.75 1.50 -8.90
CA LYS A 247 2.92 2.67 -8.03
C LYS A 247 1.61 3.46 -7.85
N THR A 248 0.73 3.49 -8.86
CA THR A 248 -0.62 4.07 -8.74
C THR A 248 -1.41 3.42 -7.60
N ILE A 249 -1.47 2.09 -7.59
CA ILE A 249 -2.18 1.36 -6.54
C ILE A 249 -1.44 1.50 -5.21
N VAL A 250 -0.11 1.43 -5.17
CA VAL A 250 0.64 1.56 -3.91
C VAL A 250 0.48 2.95 -3.29
N ASN A 251 0.41 4.00 -4.09
CA ASN A 251 0.24 5.39 -3.62
C ASN A 251 -1.20 5.73 -3.21
N GLY A 252 -2.18 4.85 -3.47
CA GLY A 252 -3.59 5.14 -3.25
C GLY A 252 -4.17 6.16 -4.23
N GLU A 253 -3.56 6.28 -5.41
CA GLU A 253 -4.09 7.04 -6.53
C GLU A 253 -5.37 6.36 -7.08
N PRO A 254 -6.20 7.08 -7.86
CA PRO A 254 -7.42 6.50 -8.43
C PRO A 254 -7.15 5.21 -9.23
N CYS A 255 -7.87 4.14 -8.90
CA CYS A 255 -7.75 2.82 -9.52
C CYS A 255 -9.09 2.07 -9.50
N TRP A 256 -9.28 1.11 -10.41
CA TRP A 256 -10.53 0.37 -10.52
C TRP A 256 -10.58 -0.79 -9.53
N THR A 257 -11.56 -0.77 -8.64
CA THR A 257 -11.62 -1.69 -7.51
C THR A 257 -12.92 -2.49 -7.49
N TYR A 258 -12.83 -3.82 -7.39
CA TYR A 258 -13.99 -4.70 -7.53
C TYR A 258 -13.89 -5.96 -6.66
N SER A 259 -15.04 -6.64 -6.46
CA SER A 259 -15.11 -7.93 -5.78
C SER A 259 -14.79 -9.08 -6.74
N LEU A 260 -13.88 -9.98 -6.36
CA LEU A 260 -13.51 -11.13 -7.19
C LEU A 260 -14.67 -12.12 -7.41
N ALA A 261 -15.66 -12.16 -6.51
CA ALA A 261 -16.89 -12.92 -6.70
C ALA A 261 -17.88 -12.24 -7.67
N HIS A 262 -17.81 -10.92 -7.80
CA HIS A 262 -18.75 -10.12 -8.57
C HIS A 262 -18.02 -9.13 -9.51
N PRO A 263 -17.18 -9.60 -10.46
CA PRO A 263 -16.37 -8.73 -11.32
C PRO A 263 -17.19 -7.84 -12.25
N ARG A 264 -18.45 -8.18 -12.50
CA ARG A 264 -19.38 -7.42 -13.35
C ARG A 264 -20.05 -6.23 -12.65
N VAL A 265 -19.87 -6.12 -11.33
CA VAL A 265 -20.45 -5.03 -10.55
C VAL A 265 -19.39 -3.92 -10.48
N PRO A 266 -19.64 -2.74 -11.06
CA PRO A 266 -18.69 -1.64 -11.01
C PRO A 266 -18.52 -1.13 -9.56
N PRO A 267 -17.46 -0.36 -9.28
CA PRO A 267 -17.35 0.42 -8.06
C PRO A 267 -18.60 1.27 -7.82
N PRO A 268 -18.97 1.53 -6.55
CA PRO A 268 -20.08 2.42 -6.23
C PRO A 268 -19.86 3.81 -6.83
N ALA A 269 -20.80 4.27 -7.66
CA ALA A 269 -20.86 5.62 -8.17
C ALA A 269 -22.33 6.02 -8.35
N ALA A 270 -22.68 7.26 -8.06
CA ALA A 270 -24.03 7.78 -8.19
C ALA A 270 -24.43 7.99 -9.66
N SER A 271 -23.46 8.24 -10.55
CA SER A 271 -23.68 8.39 -11.99
C SER A 271 -22.47 7.94 -12.83
N PRO A 272 -22.66 7.66 -14.13
CA PRO A 272 -21.55 7.45 -15.06
C PRO A 272 -20.61 8.66 -15.16
N ALA A 273 -21.13 9.87 -15.06
CA ALA A 273 -20.32 11.09 -14.98
C ALA A 273 -19.37 11.09 -13.76
N GLU A 274 -19.83 10.65 -12.60
CA GLU A 274 -18.99 10.53 -11.40
C GLU A 274 -17.85 9.51 -11.59
N LEU A 275 -18.12 8.40 -12.28
CA LEU A 275 -17.06 7.44 -12.65
C LEU A 275 -15.96 8.07 -13.52
N VAL A 276 -16.30 9.04 -14.37
CA VAL A 276 -15.33 9.78 -15.18
C VAL A 276 -14.46 10.69 -14.31
N GLU A 277 -15.01 11.26 -13.24
CA GLU A 277 -14.25 12.09 -12.30
C GLU A 277 -13.33 11.25 -11.39
N GLN A 278 -13.75 10.02 -11.07
CA GLN A 278 -13.02 9.11 -10.19
C GLN A 278 -12.05 8.17 -10.93
N THR A 279 -12.11 8.09 -12.26
CA THR A 279 -11.20 7.24 -13.02
C THR A 279 -9.78 7.80 -13.03
N GLN A 280 -8.81 6.90 -13.13
CA GLN A 280 -7.43 7.26 -13.41
C GLN A 280 -7.33 8.09 -14.71
N SER A 281 -6.83 9.32 -14.61
CA SER A 281 -6.58 10.21 -15.76
C SER A 281 -5.13 10.19 -16.24
N THR A 282 -4.23 9.77 -15.35
CA THR A 282 -2.79 9.66 -15.62
C THR A 282 -2.18 8.42 -14.98
N PHE A 283 -1.03 7.97 -15.48
CA PHE A 283 -0.39 6.72 -15.06
C PHE A 283 1.13 6.82 -15.00
N TRP A 284 1.74 6.00 -14.15
CA TRP A 284 3.19 5.92 -14.03
C TRP A 284 3.80 5.01 -15.09
N ALA A 285 4.89 5.47 -15.72
CA ALA A 285 5.71 4.69 -16.63
C ALA A 285 7.21 4.95 -16.38
N VAL A 286 8.07 4.02 -16.79
CA VAL A 286 9.52 4.24 -16.81
C VAL A 286 9.88 5.06 -18.05
N ASN A 287 10.63 6.13 -17.87
CA ASN A 287 11.11 6.98 -18.95
C ASN A 287 12.22 6.28 -19.76
N MET A 288 11.92 5.97 -21.02
CA MET A 288 12.85 5.36 -21.98
C MET A 288 13.42 6.36 -22.98
N GLY A 289 13.00 7.63 -22.90
CA GLY A 289 13.44 8.71 -23.79
C GLY A 289 14.68 9.43 -23.27
N LYS A 290 14.65 10.77 -23.36
CA LYS A 290 15.76 11.61 -22.89
C LYS A 290 15.96 11.44 -21.38
N PRO A 291 17.19 11.18 -20.92
CA PRO A 291 17.49 11.11 -19.49
C PRO A 291 17.05 12.41 -18.78
N PRO A 292 16.41 12.28 -17.61
CA PRO A 292 16.02 13.42 -16.78
C PRO A 292 17.26 14.11 -16.20
N ALA A 293 17.04 15.23 -15.50
CA ALA A 293 18.10 15.84 -14.70
C ALA A 293 18.63 14.83 -13.68
N TYR A 294 19.96 14.79 -13.52
CA TYR A 294 20.60 13.86 -12.61
C TYR A 294 20.17 14.14 -11.17
N ASP A 295 19.46 13.19 -10.57
CA ASP A 295 18.99 13.26 -9.19
C ASP A 295 18.95 11.86 -8.56
N PRO A 296 20.11 11.34 -8.12
CA PRO A 296 20.20 9.97 -7.61
C PRO A 296 19.47 9.79 -6.26
N ILE A 297 19.06 10.88 -5.61
CA ILE A 297 18.33 10.87 -4.34
C ILE A 297 16.81 10.98 -4.52
N ALA A 298 16.30 11.20 -5.73
CA ALA A 298 14.88 11.10 -6.03
C ALA A 298 14.47 9.65 -6.33
N GLU A 299 13.41 9.16 -5.66
CA GLU A 299 12.84 7.84 -5.94
C GLU A 299 12.32 7.74 -7.39
N THR A 300 11.65 8.80 -7.85
CA THR A 300 10.98 8.87 -9.15
C THR A 300 11.83 9.47 -10.25
N GLU A 301 13.16 9.53 -10.08
CA GLU A 301 14.11 10.14 -11.04
C GLU A 301 13.79 9.73 -12.49
N TYR A 302 13.57 8.44 -12.73
CA TYR A 302 13.31 7.87 -14.06
C TYR A 302 11.84 7.52 -14.32
N LEU A 303 10.91 7.98 -13.47
CA LEU A 303 9.49 7.77 -13.67
C LEU A 303 8.86 9.01 -14.29
N VAL A 304 7.94 8.79 -15.21
CA VAL A 304 7.11 9.82 -15.83
C VAL A 304 5.65 9.52 -15.58
N ASN A 305 4.86 10.59 -15.53
CA ASN A 305 3.42 10.52 -15.39
C ASN A 305 2.81 10.86 -16.76
N ALA A 306 2.14 9.88 -17.39
CA ALA A 306 1.59 9.97 -18.73
C ALA A 306 0.06 9.99 -18.70
N SER A 307 -0.56 10.58 -19.70
CA SER A 307 -2.02 10.74 -19.81
C SER A 307 -2.71 9.57 -20.52
N LEU A 308 -4.02 9.37 -20.28
CA LEU A 308 -4.80 8.37 -21.04
C LEU A 308 -4.73 8.58 -22.56
N THR A 309 -4.63 9.83 -23.03
CA THR A 309 -4.44 10.14 -24.45
C THR A 309 -3.15 9.53 -25.01
N GLU A 310 -2.06 9.58 -24.25
CA GLU A 310 -0.79 8.96 -24.64
C GLU A 310 -0.90 7.42 -24.63
N ALA A 311 -1.61 6.83 -23.67
CA ALA A 311 -1.86 5.39 -23.66
C ALA A 311 -2.73 4.94 -24.85
N GLU A 312 -3.69 5.75 -25.27
CA GLU A 312 -4.49 5.49 -26.46
C GLU A 312 -3.63 5.49 -27.74
N GLN A 313 -2.70 6.45 -27.85
CA GLN A 313 -1.72 6.51 -28.94
C GLN A 313 -0.75 5.32 -28.91
N ASP A 314 -0.39 4.85 -27.71
CA ASP A 314 0.42 3.65 -27.51
C ASP A 314 -0.36 2.35 -27.84
N GLY A 315 -1.69 2.42 -28.00
CA GLY A 315 -2.55 1.27 -28.31
C GLY A 315 -2.81 0.33 -27.13
N THR A 316 -2.55 0.75 -25.90
CA THR A 316 -2.58 -0.13 -24.71
C THR A 316 -3.95 -0.21 -24.04
N LEU A 317 -4.88 0.68 -24.39
CA LEU A 317 -6.17 0.82 -23.71
C LEU A 317 -7.21 -0.25 -24.05
N ARG A 318 -6.96 -1.12 -25.04
CA ARG A 318 -7.92 -2.11 -25.54
C ARG A 318 -8.60 -2.93 -24.43
N TYR A 319 -7.83 -3.37 -23.43
CA TYR A 319 -8.32 -4.23 -22.34
C TYR A 319 -8.67 -3.47 -21.06
N ALA A 320 -8.39 -2.16 -21.00
CA ALA A 320 -8.50 -1.36 -19.79
C ALA A 320 -9.62 -0.32 -19.84
N ALA A 321 -9.93 0.22 -21.02
CA ALA A 321 -10.79 1.39 -21.14
C ALA A 321 -12.14 1.09 -21.84
N SER A 322 -13.15 1.78 -21.35
CA SER A 322 -14.43 2.05 -22.00
C SER A 322 -14.55 3.54 -22.32
N THR A 323 -15.62 3.94 -23.00
CA THR A 323 -15.81 5.32 -23.48
C THR A 323 -17.08 5.92 -22.92
N TYR A 324 -16.96 7.10 -22.30
CA TYR A 324 -18.10 7.86 -21.83
C TYR A 324 -18.74 8.67 -22.96
N ASP A 325 -20.04 8.53 -23.12
CA ASP A 325 -20.87 9.37 -23.99
C ASP A 325 -21.63 10.40 -23.15
N ALA A 326 -21.21 11.65 -23.26
CA ALA A 326 -21.80 12.77 -22.53
C ALA A 326 -23.24 13.12 -22.97
N HIS A 327 -23.66 12.74 -24.19
CA HIS A 327 -25.01 13.04 -24.67
C HIS A 327 -26.05 12.12 -24.05
N SER A 328 -25.68 10.84 -23.87
CA SER A 328 -26.58 9.84 -23.31
C SER A 328 -26.33 9.55 -21.82
N ASP A 329 -25.27 10.12 -21.24
CA ASP A 329 -24.77 9.83 -19.87
C ASP A 329 -24.58 8.33 -19.68
N ARG A 330 -23.79 7.70 -20.57
CA ARG A 330 -23.55 6.25 -20.57
C ARG A 330 -22.11 5.92 -20.86
N ILE A 331 -21.63 4.85 -20.23
CA ILE A 331 -20.35 4.22 -20.58
C ILE A 331 -20.61 3.14 -21.63
N SER A 332 -20.03 3.34 -22.80
CA SER A 332 -20.03 2.39 -23.90
C SER A 332 -18.76 1.57 -23.87
N LEU A 333 -18.88 0.27 -24.07
CA LEU A 333 -17.75 -0.65 -23.95
C LEU A 333 -16.69 -0.42 -25.04
N GLY A 334 -15.42 -0.39 -24.63
CA GLY A 334 -14.28 -0.28 -25.52
C GLY A 334 -14.04 1.13 -26.06
N LEU A 335 -13.26 1.21 -27.15
CA LEU A 335 -12.72 2.46 -27.72
C LEU A 335 -13.45 2.93 -29.00
N GLY A 336 -14.47 2.19 -29.45
CA GLY A 336 -15.08 2.38 -30.78
C GLY A 336 -15.93 3.64 -30.93
N THR A 337 -16.37 4.25 -29.83
CA THR A 337 -17.13 5.50 -29.84
C THR A 337 -16.23 6.70 -29.54
N GLN A 338 -16.69 7.90 -29.91
CA GLN A 338 -16.02 9.14 -29.52
C GLN A 338 -16.45 9.55 -28.11
N GLY A 339 -15.49 10.02 -27.31
CA GLY A 339 -15.75 10.52 -25.97
C GLY A 339 -14.56 10.33 -25.03
N PRO A 340 -14.63 10.83 -23.79
CA PRO A 340 -13.61 10.61 -22.78
C PRO A 340 -13.42 9.12 -22.47
N ARG A 341 -12.17 8.71 -22.27
CA ARG A 341 -11.82 7.33 -21.87
C ARG A 341 -11.97 7.17 -20.36
N VAL A 342 -12.56 6.05 -19.95
CA VAL A 342 -12.79 5.68 -18.54
C VAL A 342 -12.20 4.29 -18.34
N LEU A 343 -11.35 4.11 -17.33
CA LEU A 343 -10.75 2.80 -17.05
C LEU A 343 -11.72 1.93 -16.26
N THR A 344 -12.42 1.04 -16.94
CA THR A 344 -13.41 0.12 -16.34
C THR A 344 -12.95 -1.34 -16.38
N PHE A 345 -11.97 -1.67 -17.23
CA PHE A 345 -11.50 -3.03 -17.48
C PHE A 345 -12.62 -3.99 -17.93
N ASP A 346 -13.72 -3.47 -18.49
CA ASP A 346 -14.88 -4.27 -18.93
C ASP A 346 -14.54 -5.43 -19.89
N PRO A 347 -13.59 -5.29 -20.84
CA PRO A 347 -13.19 -6.42 -21.70
C PRO A 347 -12.69 -7.63 -20.90
N LEU A 348 -12.11 -7.41 -19.73
CA LEU A 348 -11.61 -8.47 -18.84
C LEU A 348 -12.62 -8.88 -17.78
N LEU A 349 -13.35 -7.93 -17.20
CA LEU A 349 -14.21 -8.17 -16.04
C LEU A 349 -15.66 -8.53 -16.42
N VAL A 350 -16.15 -7.99 -17.54
CA VAL A 350 -17.52 -8.16 -18.01
C VAL A 350 -17.59 -9.15 -19.17
N ILE A 351 -16.83 -8.89 -20.24
CA ILE A 351 -16.79 -9.74 -21.43
C ILE A 351 -16.00 -11.02 -21.16
N ASN A 352 -14.95 -10.92 -20.33
CA ASN A 352 -14.03 -12.03 -20.03
C ASN A 352 -13.28 -12.53 -21.28
N GLU A 353 -12.78 -11.60 -22.12
CA GLU A 353 -11.97 -11.94 -23.31
C GLU A 353 -10.71 -12.73 -22.93
N VAL A 354 -10.10 -12.37 -21.81
CA VAL A 354 -9.00 -13.09 -21.17
C VAL A 354 -9.42 -13.38 -19.71
N PRO A 355 -9.31 -14.63 -19.21
CA PRO A 355 -9.83 -15.02 -17.91
C PRO A 355 -8.97 -14.53 -16.73
N VAL A 356 -8.70 -13.22 -16.68
CA VAL A 356 -7.82 -12.58 -15.69
C VAL A 356 -8.40 -12.68 -14.28
N ASN A 357 -9.70 -12.45 -14.09
CA ASN A 357 -10.32 -12.58 -12.77
C ASN A 357 -10.25 -14.03 -12.24
N ASP A 358 -10.52 -15.02 -13.10
CA ASP A 358 -10.43 -16.43 -12.72
C ASP A 358 -8.98 -16.85 -12.39
N LEU A 359 -8.01 -16.29 -13.13
CA LEU A 359 -6.60 -16.47 -12.84
C LEU A 359 -6.21 -15.88 -11.49
N ILE A 360 -6.62 -14.63 -11.19
CA ILE A 360 -6.36 -13.98 -9.89
C ILE A 360 -6.95 -14.82 -8.74
N LYS A 361 -8.19 -15.29 -8.88
CA LYS A 361 -8.84 -16.16 -7.87
C LYS A 361 -8.07 -17.46 -7.65
N PHE A 362 -7.61 -18.07 -8.74
CA PHE A 362 -6.78 -19.27 -8.65
C PHE A 362 -5.46 -18.99 -7.92
N LEU A 363 -4.75 -17.92 -8.28
CA LEU A 363 -3.48 -17.53 -7.66
C LEU A 363 -3.65 -17.24 -6.16
N LEU A 364 -4.71 -16.53 -5.78
CA LEU A 364 -5.02 -16.27 -4.38
C LEU A 364 -5.27 -17.57 -3.60
N ALA A 365 -6.14 -18.43 -4.11
CA ALA A 365 -6.45 -19.70 -3.46
C ALA A 365 -5.20 -20.59 -3.31
N LEU A 366 -4.33 -20.61 -4.33
CA LEU A 366 -3.07 -21.33 -4.29
C LEU A 366 -2.13 -20.76 -3.22
N CYS A 367 -2.02 -19.44 -3.14
CA CYS A 367 -1.20 -18.76 -2.13
C CYS A 367 -1.75 -19.00 -0.72
N GLU A 368 -3.07 -18.90 -0.50
CA GLU A 368 -3.70 -19.15 0.80
C GLU A 368 -3.49 -20.59 1.27
N GLN A 369 -3.60 -21.57 0.36
CA GLN A 369 -3.32 -22.97 0.67
C GLN A 369 -1.86 -23.18 1.07
N ALA A 370 -0.93 -22.52 0.39
CA ALA A 370 0.49 -22.63 0.67
C ALA A 370 0.88 -21.94 1.99
N THR A 371 0.32 -20.75 2.29
CA THR A 371 0.67 -19.96 3.48
C THR A 371 -0.15 -20.35 4.73
N GLY A 372 -1.33 -20.95 4.55
CA GLY A 372 -2.25 -21.30 5.63
C GLY A 372 -2.99 -20.09 6.25
N SER A 373 -3.00 -18.95 5.55
CA SER A 373 -3.71 -17.73 5.95
C SER A 373 -4.22 -16.98 4.73
N PRO A 374 -5.13 -16.01 4.88
CA PRO A 374 -5.45 -15.06 3.82
C PRO A 374 -4.18 -14.39 3.28
N VAL A 375 -4.20 -13.99 2.01
CA VAL A 375 -3.04 -13.41 1.33
C VAL A 375 -3.41 -12.20 0.48
N GLU A 376 -2.42 -11.36 0.29
CA GLU A 376 -2.39 -10.31 -0.72
C GLU A 376 -1.32 -10.67 -1.78
N ILE A 377 -1.64 -10.47 -3.05
CA ILE A 377 -0.70 -10.64 -4.16
C ILE A 377 -0.61 -9.35 -4.98
N GLU A 378 0.60 -9.05 -5.45
CA GLU A 378 0.87 -7.97 -6.40
C GLU A 378 1.25 -8.59 -7.74
N PHE A 379 0.70 -8.06 -8.84
CA PHE A 379 0.97 -8.57 -10.17
C PHE A 379 0.96 -7.46 -11.23
N ALA A 380 1.54 -7.76 -12.38
CA ALA A 380 1.42 -6.95 -13.58
C ALA A 380 1.22 -7.86 -14.80
N MET A 381 0.55 -7.35 -15.83
CA MET A 381 0.20 -8.13 -17.01
C MET A 381 0.48 -7.37 -18.30
N THR A 382 1.08 -8.07 -19.26
CA THR A 382 1.18 -7.64 -20.65
C THR A 382 0.17 -8.37 -21.51
N PHE A 383 -0.21 -7.74 -22.63
CA PHE A 383 -0.99 -8.37 -23.68
C PHE A 383 -0.12 -8.45 -24.94
N ASP A 384 -0.21 -9.55 -25.67
CA ASP A 384 0.60 -9.86 -26.86
C ASP A 384 2.13 -9.94 -26.62
N PRO A 385 2.62 -11.00 -25.93
CA PRO A 385 1.86 -12.14 -25.42
C PRO A 385 1.17 -11.84 -24.08
N HIS A 386 0.10 -12.59 -23.79
CA HIS A 386 -0.54 -12.57 -22.48
C HIS A 386 0.40 -13.18 -21.43
N ARG A 387 1.03 -12.33 -20.63
CA ARG A 387 1.95 -12.75 -19.57
C ARG A 387 1.60 -12.03 -18.29
N LEU A 388 1.34 -12.80 -17.23
CA LEU A 388 1.20 -12.29 -15.87
C LEU A 388 2.53 -12.48 -15.14
N GLY A 389 3.14 -11.36 -14.75
CA GLY A 389 4.27 -11.34 -13.85
C GLY A 389 3.80 -11.28 -12.40
N PHE A 390 4.12 -12.31 -11.62
CA PHE A 390 3.84 -12.36 -10.19
C PHE A 390 4.92 -11.57 -9.44
N LEU A 391 4.55 -10.46 -8.80
CA LEU A 391 5.50 -9.48 -8.26
C LEU A 391 5.69 -9.60 -6.76
N GLN A 392 4.71 -10.13 -6.04
CA GLN A 392 4.78 -10.27 -4.58
C GLN A 392 3.64 -11.11 -4.03
N VAL A 393 3.88 -11.76 -2.88
CA VAL A 393 2.85 -12.36 -2.02
C VAL A 393 3.10 -11.93 -0.58
N ARG A 394 2.04 -11.62 0.15
CA ARG A 394 2.08 -11.32 1.59
C ARG A 394 0.96 -12.05 2.32
N PRO A 395 1.25 -12.82 3.38
CA PRO A 395 0.23 -13.27 4.32
C PRO A 395 -0.50 -12.08 4.96
N MET A 396 -1.80 -12.20 5.18
CA MET A 396 -2.64 -11.21 5.83
C MET A 396 -3.09 -11.71 7.21
N VAL A 397 -3.06 -10.81 8.19
CA VAL A 397 -3.62 -11.08 9.52
C VAL A 397 -5.07 -10.62 9.55
N VAL A 398 -5.97 -11.57 9.70
CA VAL A 398 -7.41 -11.30 9.85
C VAL A 398 -7.79 -11.53 11.31
N ALA A 399 -8.30 -10.50 11.99
CA ALA A 399 -8.82 -10.64 13.35
C ALA A 399 -10.08 -11.53 13.34
N THR A 400 -9.98 -12.75 13.87
CA THR A 400 -11.07 -13.74 13.86
C THR A 400 -12.09 -13.58 14.98
N GLU A 401 -11.97 -12.54 15.81
CA GLU A 401 -12.85 -12.31 16.97
C GLU A 401 -14.32 -12.22 16.53
N TYR A 402 -15.19 -12.98 17.18
CA TYR A 402 -16.64 -12.86 16.96
C TYR A 402 -17.15 -11.69 17.78
N VAL A 403 -17.30 -10.53 17.16
CA VAL A 403 -17.89 -9.35 17.76
C VAL A 403 -19.34 -9.26 17.27
N GLN A 404 -20.28 -9.09 18.20
CA GLN A 404 -21.67 -8.85 17.86
C GLN A 404 -22.10 -7.52 18.50
N ILE A 405 -22.66 -6.64 17.66
CA ILE A 405 -23.14 -5.32 18.07
C ILE A 405 -24.63 -5.23 17.75
N SER A 406 -25.43 -5.10 18.81
CA SER A 406 -26.88 -4.93 18.65
C SER A 406 -27.24 -3.46 18.36
N PRO A 407 -28.34 -3.18 17.61
CA PRO A 407 -28.79 -1.80 17.37
C PRO A 407 -29.01 -1.00 18.67
N GLY A 408 -29.51 -1.65 19.72
CA GLY A 408 -29.71 -1.01 21.03
C GLY A 408 -28.40 -0.58 21.71
N GLU A 409 -27.28 -1.25 21.44
CA GLU A 409 -25.97 -0.81 21.93
C GLU A 409 -25.46 0.44 21.20
N MET A 410 -25.87 0.66 19.95
CA MET A 410 -25.46 1.81 19.14
C MET A 410 -26.21 3.10 19.49
N GLN A 411 -27.36 3.00 20.17
CA GLN A 411 -28.20 4.13 20.58
C GLN A 411 -28.21 4.33 22.11
N GLY A 412 -27.43 3.55 22.86
CA GLY A 412 -27.43 3.60 24.31
C GLY A 412 -26.83 4.89 24.88
N GLY A 413 -27.25 5.29 26.08
CA GLY A 413 -26.73 6.50 26.76
C GLY A 413 -25.24 6.47 27.13
N ARG A 414 -24.47 5.44 26.76
CA ARG A 414 -23.00 5.38 26.95
C ARG A 414 -22.23 5.61 25.65
N VAL A 415 -22.92 5.82 24.53
CA VAL A 415 -22.29 5.92 23.23
C VAL A 415 -21.58 7.27 23.10
N LEU A 416 -20.27 7.21 22.86
CA LEU A 416 -19.44 8.34 22.46
C LEU A 416 -19.48 8.52 20.93
N VAL A 417 -19.29 7.42 20.22
CA VAL A 417 -19.36 7.32 18.75
C VAL A 417 -20.01 6.00 18.39
N ALA A 418 -20.89 6.00 17.38
CA ALA A 418 -21.37 4.80 16.72
C ALA A 418 -21.34 5.00 15.21
N SER A 419 -21.22 3.91 14.47
CA SER A 419 -21.25 3.95 13.01
C SER A 419 -21.67 2.59 12.44
N GLU A 420 -22.41 2.61 11.33
CA GLU A 420 -22.68 1.43 10.49
C GLU A 420 -21.72 1.33 9.29
N THR A 421 -20.71 2.19 9.26
CA THR A 421 -19.64 2.20 8.27
C THR A 421 -18.31 2.18 9.02
N VAL A 422 -17.91 1.00 9.50
CA VAL A 422 -16.61 0.80 10.17
C VAL A 422 -15.73 -0.22 9.46
N GLN A 423 -14.44 -0.15 9.75
CA GLN A 423 -13.43 -1.11 9.31
C GLN A 423 -12.61 -1.59 10.50
N GLY A 424 -12.04 -2.79 10.36
CA GLY A 424 -11.42 -3.53 11.45
C GLY A 424 -12.38 -4.52 12.09
N ASN A 425 -11.88 -5.29 13.04
CA ASN A 425 -12.68 -6.24 13.79
C ASN A 425 -12.01 -6.49 15.15
N GLY A 426 -12.76 -6.35 16.24
CA GLY A 426 -12.28 -6.67 17.59
C GLY A 426 -12.89 -5.83 18.72
N VAL A 427 -12.42 -6.09 19.93
CA VAL A 427 -12.80 -5.36 21.14
C VAL A 427 -11.57 -4.77 21.84
N TYR A 428 -11.62 -3.48 22.17
CA TYR A 428 -10.55 -2.78 22.89
C TYR A 428 -11.13 -2.14 24.16
N ASP A 429 -10.55 -2.43 25.32
CA ASP A 429 -11.04 -1.99 26.63
C ASP A 429 -9.98 -1.29 27.50
N SER A 430 -8.83 -0.96 26.91
CA SER A 430 -7.68 -0.35 27.60
C SER A 430 -7.47 1.14 27.28
N ILE A 431 -8.10 1.66 26.22
CA ILE A 431 -7.84 3.01 25.70
C ILE A 431 -8.48 4.07 26.59
N ARG A 432 -7.69 5.08 27.01
CA ARG A 432 -8.18 6.23 27.80
C ARG A 432 -7.96 7.57 27.11
N ASP A 433 -6.92 7.65 26.30
CA ASP A 433 -6.53 8.87 25.61
C ASP A 433 -7.37 9.06 24.36
N ILE A 434 -7.84 10.29 24.17
CA ILE A 434 -8.64 10.70 23.01
C ILE A 434 -8.02 11.98 22.48
N VAL A 435 -7.65 11.97 21.20
CA VAL A 435 -7.10 13.11 20.49
C VAL A 435 -8.13 13.49 19.45
N PHE A 436 -8.57 14.76 19.45
CA PHE A 436 -9.53 15.22 18.46
C PHE A 436 -9.21 16.60 17.91
N VAL A 437 -9.55 16.81 16.64
CA VAL A 437 -9.54 18.11 16.01
C VAL A 437 -10.75 18.91 16.50
N LYS A 438 -10.54 20.14 16.95
CA LYS A 438 -11.61 21.00 17.47
C LYS A 438 -12.58 21.37 16.32
N PRO A 439 -13.89 21.07 16.43
CA PRO A 439 -14.86 21.34 15.36
C PRO A 439 -14.84 22.79 14.88
N ASP A 440 -14.84 23.75 15.81
CA ASP A 440 -14.92 25.18 15.51
C ASP A 440 -13.64 25.76 14.90
N ALA A 441 -12.50 25.08 15.09
CA ALA A 441 -11.20 25.54 14.59
C ALA A 441 -10.85 24.94 13.21
N PHE A 442 -11.58 23.91 12.76
CA PHE A 442 -11.25 23.21 11.53
C PHE A 442 -11.64 24.01 10.29
N GLN A 443 -10.66 24.26 9.43
CA GLN A 443 -10.86 24.73 8.06
C GLN A 443 -9.85 24.01 7.17
N ALA A 444 -10.26 23.60 5.96
CA ALA A 444 -9.41 22.86 5.02
C ALA A 444 -8.05 23.53 4.72
N LYS A 445 -7.99 24.87 4.75
CA LYS A 445 -6.73 25.63 4.61
C LYS A 445 -5.71 25.39 5.73
N HIS A 446 -6.13 24.81 6.86
CA HIS A 446 -5.30 24.53 8.02
C HIS A 446 -4.89 23.05 8.11
N SER A 447 -5.35 22.19 7.20
CA SER A 447 -5.12 20.74 7.25
C SER A 447 -3.65 20.33 7.39
N VAL A 448 -2.73 21.00 6.70
CA VAL A 448 -1.27 20.72 6.81
C VAL A 448 -0.76 21.02 8.22
N ARG A 449 -1.17 22.15 8.79
CA ARG A 449 -0.76 22.55 10.15
C ARG A 449 -1.38 21.65 11.23
N ILE A 450 -2.59 21.14 10.99
CA ILE A 450 -3.21 20.13 11.86
C ILE A 450 -2.36 18.85 11.87
N ALA A 451 -1.84 18.40 10.72
CA ALA A 451 -0.96 17.24 10.65
C ALA A 451 0.34 17.44 11.46
N GLU A 452 0.94 18.63 11.41
CA GLU A 452 2.13 18.99 12.20
C GLU A 452 1.85 19.00 13.72
N GLU A 453 0.71 19.56 14.14
CA GLU A 453 0.32 19.55 15.55
C GLU A 453 0.02 18.12 16.04
N LEU A 454 -0.59 17.27 15.18
CA LEU A 454 -0.86 15.85 15.47
C LEU A 454 0.44 15.08 15.71
N GLU A 455 1.47 15.31 14.89
CA GLU A 455 2.77 14.65 15.05
C GLU A 455 3.35 14.87 16.44
N SER A 456 3.28 16.11 16.95
CA SER A 456 3.76 16.46 18.29
C SER A 456 2.98 15.75 19.39
N VAL A 457 1.65 15.76 19.31
CA VAL A 457 0.77 15.09 20.28
C VAL A 457 0.96 13.57 20.25
N ASN A 458 0.99 12.98 19.06
CA ASN A 458 1.21 11.55 18.84
C ASN A 458 2.53 11.09 19.47
N ARG A 459 3.62 11.80 19.21
CA ARG A 459 4.94 11.47 19.77
C ARG A 459 4.92 11.43 21.30
N ASN A 460 4.25 12.39 21.95
CA ASN A 460 4.15 12.41 23.41
C ASN A 460 3.41 11.17 23.94
N ILE A 461 2.27 10.82 23.33
CA ILE A 461 1.45 9.67 23.78
C ILE A 461 2.18 8.34 23.52
N VAL A 462 2.83 8.19 22.36
CA VAL A 462 3.61 6.98 22.01
C VAL A 462 4.82 6.81 22.94
N THR A 463 5.50 7.91 23.31
CA THR A 463 6.63 7.87 24.26
C THR A 463 6.20 7.39 25.65
N GLU A 464 4.96 7.68 26.07
CA GLU A 464 4.38 7.15 27.30
C GLU A 464 3.95 5.67 27.20
N GLY A 465 4.07 5.04 26.03
CA GLY A 465 3.60 3.69 25.77
C GLY A 465 2.07 3.56 25.71
N ASN A 466 1.37 4.68 25.54
CA ASN A 466 -0.09 4.73 25.51
C ASN A 466 -0.61 4.70 24.06
N THR A 467 -1.87 4.30 23.90
CA THR A 467 -2.59 4.36 22.63
C THR A 467 -3.86 5.17 22.77
N PHE A 468 -4.36 5.74 21.68
CA PHE A 468 -5.48 6.68 21.73
C PHE A 468 -6.56 6.46 20.65
N VAL A 469 -7.73 7.03 20.89
CA VAL A 469 -8.77 7.25 19.86
C VAL A 469 -8.49 8.59 19.19
N LEU A 470 -8.46 8.61 17.87
CA LEU A 470 -8.24 9.80 17.04
C LEU A 470 -9.53 10.19 16.34
N ILE A 471 -9.97 11.44 16.47
CA ILE A 471 -11.19 11.94 15.85
C ILE A 471 -10.88 13.20 15.04
N GLY A 472 -11.31 13.27 13.80
CA GLY A 472 -11.30 14.54 13.08
C GLY A 472 -12.02 14.50 11.76
N PHE A 473 -11.72 15.48 10.90
CA PHE A 473 -12.63 15.85 9.80
C PHE A 473 -12.05 15.60 8.42
N GLY A 474 -12.91 15.15 7.50
CA GLY A 474 -12.56 14.85 6.12
C GLY A 474 -11.72 13.58 5.97
N ARG A 475 -11.08 13.44 4.81
CA ARG A 475 -10.28 12.30 4.38
C ARG A 475 -8.83 12.36 4.90
N TRP A 476 -8.46 11.46 5.81
CA TRP A 476 -7.11 11.38 6.38
C TRP A 476 -6.13 10.63 5.47
N GLY A 477 -4.91 11.15 5.35
CA GLY A 477 -3.88 10.57 4.47
C GLY A 477 -4.09 10.86 2.98
N SER A 478 -5.00 11.79 2.65
CA SER A 478 -5.12 12.36 1.31
C SER A 478 -3.89 13.22 0.97
N GLN A 479 -3.44 13.19 -0.29
CA GLN A 479 -2.47 14.18 -0.78
C GLN A 479 -3.11 15.54 -1.08
N ASP A 480 -4.44 15.60 -1.20
CA ASP A 480 -5.19 16.85 -1.31
C ASP A 480 -5.60 17.35 0.09
N PRO A 481 -5.04 18.48 0.57
CA PRO A 481 -5.40 19.07 1.87
C PRO A 481 -6.82 19.63 1.94
N TRP A 482 -7.49 19.82 0.80
CA TRP A 482 -8.85 20.32 0.74
C TRP A 482 -9.90 19.25 1.05
N LEU A 483 -9.54 17.97 0.90
CA LEU A 483 -10.41 16.83 1.16
C LEU A 483 -10.32 16.33 2.60
N GLY A 484 -9.29 16.71 3.36
CA GLY A 484 -9.10 16.32 4.75
C GLY A 484 -7.68 16.60 5.26
N VAL A 485 -7.25 15.86 6.27
CA VAL A 485 -5.95 16.07 6.93
C VAL A 485 -4.86 15.21 6.25
N PRO A 486 -3.84 15.80 5.61
CA PRO A 486 -2.79 15.08 4.87
C PRO A 486 -1.73 14.49 5.81
N VAL A 487 -2.15 13.62 6.74
CA VAL A 487 -1.26 12.96 7.69
C VAL A 487 -0.43 11.87 7.02
N ARG A 488 0.83 11.74 7.43
CA ARG A 488 1.64 10.53 7.22
C ARG A 488 1.39 9.55 8.36
N TRP A 489 1.57 8.26 8.12
CA TRP A 489 1.29 7.25 9.14
C TRP A 489 2.06 7.48 10.45
N GLY A 490 3.36 7.80 10.37
CA GLY A 490 4.20 8.10 11.54
C GLY A 490 3.63 9.22 12.44
N GLN A 491 2.88 10.17 11.86
CA GLN A 491 2.27 11.28 12.60
C GLN A 491 1.06 10.87 13.45
N ILE A 492 0.50 9.67 13.22
CA ILE A 492 -0.69 9.18 13.90
C ILE A 492 -0.55 7.73 14.39
N ALA A 493 0.66 7.18 14.39
CA ALA A 493 0.92 5.75 14.60
C ALA A 493 0.45 5.21 15.97
N GLY A 494 0.27 6.07 16.99
CA GLY A 494 -0.27 5.68 18.29
C GLY A 494 -1.79 5.49 18.33
N ALA A 495 -2.50 5.86 17.26
CA ALA A 495 -3.94 5.70 17.17
C ALA A 495 -4.31 4.21 17.03
N ARG A 496 -5.20 3.72 17.89
CA ARG A 496 -5.82 2.38 17.77
C ARG A 496 -7.23 2.42 17.21
N VAL A 497 -7.84 3.60 17.26
CA VAL A 497 -9.12 3.87 16.62
C VAL A 497 -9.02 5.22 15.92
N ILE A 498 -9.47 5.29 14.68
CA ILE A 498 -9.59 6.54 13.92
C ILE A 498 -11.06 6.74 13.57
N VAL A 499 -11.57 7.93 13.83
CA VAL A 499 -12.93 8.36 13.53
C VAL A 499 -12.84 9.52 12.56
N GLU A 500 -13.20 9.26 11.30
CA GLU A 500 -13.40 10.31 10.32
C GLU A 500 -14.85 10.79 10.38
N ALA A 501 -15.01 12.09 10.60
CA ALA A 501 -16.29 12.76 10.61
C ALA A 501 -16.39 13.74 9.44
N THR A 502 -17.60 13.97 8.95
CA THR A 502 -17.84 15.08 8.00
C THR A 502 -18.36 16.32 8.73
N LEU A 503 -18.24 17.47 8.08
CA LEU A 503 -18.86 18.73 8.51
C LEU A 503 -19.96 19.10 7.50
N PRO A 504 -20.94 19.97 7.86
CA PRO A 504 -21.99 20.40 6.93
C PRO A 504 -21.46 20.93 5.60
N ALA A 505 -20.31 21.62 5.63
CA ALA A 505 -19.67 22.21 4.46
C ALA A 505 -18.66 21.28 3.76
N MET A 506 -18.50 20.03 4.21
CA MET A 506 -17.48 19.09 3.76
C MET A 506 -18.04 17.67 3.70
N VAL A 507 -18.80 17.37 2.64
CA VAL A 507 -19.28 16.03 2.34
C VAL A 507 -18.26 15.37 1.41
N VAL A 508 -17.31 14.66 2.00
CA VAL A 508 -16.22 13.98 1.29
C VAL A 508 -16.35 12.49 1.53
N GLU A 509 -16.09 11.67 0.51
CA GLU A 509 -15.95 10.23 0.67
C GLU A 509 -14.72 9.93 1.54
N LEU A 510 -14.96 9.28 2.68
CA LEU A 510 -13.94 9.03 3.69
C LEU A 510 -12.88 8.03 3.19
N SER A 511 -11.69 8.06 3.79
CA SER A 511 -10.46 7.50 3.23
C SER A 511 -10.54 6.05 2.77
N GLN A 512 -10.31 5.84 1.46
CA GLN A 512 -10.13 4.53 0.83
C GLN A 512 -8.73 4.35 0.18
N GLY A 513 -7.75 5.17 0.57
CA GLY A 513 -6.39 5.06 0.04
C GLY A 513 -5.74 3.74 0.47
N SER A 514 -5.19 3.00 -0.49
CA SER A 514 -4.57 1.68 -0.27
C SER A 514 -3.44 1.69 0.77
N HIS A 515 -2.45 2.61 0.71
CA HIS A 515 -1.32 2.66 1.66
C HIS A 515 -1.76 2.93 3.10
N PHE A 516 -2.62 3.93 3.29
CA PHE A 516 -3.24 4.23 4.58
C PHE A 516 -4.02 3.02 5.09
N PHE A 517 -4.75 2.34 4.19
CA PHE A 517 -5.51 1.14 4.50
C PHE A 517 -4.65 -0.08 4.86
N HIS A 518 -3.52 -0.30 4.18
CA HIS A 518 -2.56 -1.36 4.55
C HIS A 518 -2.09 -1.17 5.99
N ASN A 519 -1.80 0.08 6.37
CA ASN A 519 -1.41 0.40 7.73
C ASN A 519 -2.56 0.19 8.73
N LEU A 520 -3.78 0.64 8.42
CA LEU A 520 -4.97 0.40 9.26
C LEU A 520 -5.16 -1.10 9.56
N MET A 521 -5.17 -1.92 8.51
CA MET A 521 -5.37 -3.36 8.62
C MET A 521 -4.30 -4.04 9.47
N SER A 522 -3.06 -3.70 9.21
CA SER A 522 -1.93 -4.42 9.76
C SER A 522 -1.59 -4.00 11.19
N PHE A 523 -1.75 -2.70 11.52
CA PHE A 523 -1.68 -2.23 12.90
C PHE A 523 -2.98 -2.48 13.67
N ARG A 524 -3.96 -3.17 13.07
CA ARG A 524 -5.27 -3.46 13.66
C ARG A 524 -5.93 -2.21 14.22
N VAL A 525 -5.82 -1.10 13.48
CA VAL A 525 -6.48 0.16 13.80
C VAL A 525 -7.91 0.05 13.31
N SER A 526 -8.83 0.25 14.24
CA SER A 526 -10.25 0.31 13.91
C SER A 526 -10.58 1.66 13.32
N TYR A 527 -11.42 1.68 12.30
CA TYR A 527 -11.70 2.89 11.55
C TYR A 527 -13.21 3.12 11.45
N PHE A 528 -13.66 4.33 11.74
CA PHE A 528 -15.08 4.70 11.82
C PHE A 528 -15.36 5.85 10.86
N SER A 529 -16.41 5.69 10.05
CA SER A 529 -16.97 6.75 9.20
C SER A 529 -18.23 7.31 9.84
N VAL A 530 -18.24 8.59 10.19
CA VAL A 530 -19.34 9.25 10.91
C VAL A 530 -19.80 10.48 10.12
N PRO A 531 -20.74 10.32 9.18
CA PRO A 531 -21.25 11.46 8.43
C PRO A 531 -22.05 12.40 9.35
N HIS A 532 -21.90 13.71 9.16
CA HIS A 532 -22.62 14.74 9.91
C HIS A 532 -24.15 14.57 9.84
N THR A 533 -24.64 14.18 8.66
CA THR A 533 -26.07 13.94 8.38
C THR A 533 -26.53 12.53 8.74
N GLY A 534 -25.66 11.72 9.34
CA GLY A 534 -25.97 10.34 9.74
C GLY A 534 -26.85 10.25 10.99
N GLU A 535 -27.34 9.04 11.25
CA GLU A 535 -28.13 8.72 12.46
C GLU A 535 -27.30 8.85 13.74
N PHE A 536 -26.00 8.56 13.66
CA PHE A 536 -25.10 8.56 14.80
C PHE A 536 -24.23 9.82 14.84
N GLN A 537 -24.19 10.47 16.01
CA GLN A 537 -23.36 11.65 16.23
C GLN A 537 -22.29 11.42 17.30
N ILE A 538 -21.24 12.23 17.24
CA ILE A 538 -20.16 12.24 18.22
C ILE A 538 -20.59 13.08 19.43
N ASP A 539 -20.40 12.56 20.64
CA ASP A 539 -20.70 13.28 21.88
C ASP A 539 -19.61 14.32 22.22
N TRP A 540 -19.59 15.42 21.49
CA TRP A 540 -18.68 16.55 21.72
C TRP A 540 -18.79 17.12 23.15
N PRO A 541 -19.99 17.32 23.74
CA PRO A 541 -20.11 17.80 25.11
C PRO A 541 -19.46 16.87 26.15
N TRP A 542 -19.48 15.55 25.93
CA TRP A 542 -18.75 14.62 26.79
C TRP A 542 -17.23 14.78 26.64
N LEU A 543 -16.71 14.93 25.42
CA LEU A 543 -15.28 15.14 25.16
C LEU A 543 -14.74 16.41 25.84
N ASP A 544 -15.49 17.51 25.75
CA ASP A 544 -15.07 18.80 26.32
C ASP A 544 -15.07 18.83 27.86
N ARG A 545 -15.72 17.87 28.51
CA ARG A 545 -15.75 17.74 29.98
C ARG A 545 -14.60 16.89 30.54
N GLN A 546 -13.79 16.26 29.69
CA GLN A 546 -12.69 15.40 30.12
C GLN A 546 -11.47 16.20 30.58
N GLU A 547 -10.54 15.54 31.27
CA GLU A 547 -9.27 16.14 31.68
C GLU A 547 -8.40 16.43 30.44
N ILE A 548 -8.06 17.70 30.23
CA ILE A 548 -7.18 18.12 29.14
C ILE A 548 -5.73 17.81 29.53
N ARG A 549 -5.05 17.01 28.70
CA ARG A 549 -3.63 16.69 28.85
C ARG A 549 -2.75 17.61 28.02
N GLN A 550 -3.19 17.90 26.81
CA GLN A 550 -2.52 18.83 25.92
C GLN A 550 -3.57 19.51 25.03
N GLU A 551 -3.38 20.81 24.79
CA GLU A 551 -4.23 21.58 23.89
C GLU A 551 -3.34 22.47 23.01
N THR A 552 -3.55 22.38 21.71
CA THR A 552 -2.88 23.22 20.71
C THR A 552 -3.90 24.17 20.07
N GLN A 553 -3.53 24.83 18.96
CA GLN A 553 -4.47 25.69 18.25
C GLN A 553 -5.66 24.88 17.71
N PHE A 554 -5.40 23.72 17.08
CA PHE A 554 -6.43 22.94 16.39
C PHE A 554 -6.80 21.62 17.07
N ILE A 555 -5.98 21.14 18.00
CA ILE A 555 -6.11 19.79 18.57
C ILE A 555 -6.35 19.87 20.08
N LYS A 556 -7.17 18.96 20.59
CA LYS A 556 -7.31 18.69 22.02
C LYS A 556 -7.00 17.21 22.30
N HIS A 557 -6.09 16.97 23.22
CA HIS A 557 -5.82 15.66 23.80
C HIS A 557 -6.42 15.62 25.19
N VAL A 558 -7.42 14.75 25.36
CA VAL A 558 -8.11 14.53 26.63
C VAL A 558 -7.92 13.11 27.12
N ARG A 559 -8.01 12.90 28.43
CA ARG A 559 -7.92 11.58 29.05
C ARG A 559 -9.20 11.27 29.82
N ALA A 560 -9.84 10.15 29.48
CA ALA A 560 -11.00 9.63 30.18
C ALA A 560 -10.60 9.04 31.54
N ARG A 561 -11.46 9.23 32.56
CA ARG A 561 -11.22 8.68 33.91
C ARG A 561 -11.17 7.15 33.95
N LYS A 562 -11.99 6.51 33.12
CA LYS A 562 -12.04 5.06 32.94
C LYS A 562 -11.79 4.73 31.47
N PRO A 563 -11.24 3.54 31.16
CA PRO A 563 -11.08 3.09 29.78
C PRO A 563 -12.40 3.12 29.00
N LEU A 564 -12.29 3.46 27.72
CA LEU A 564 -13.34 3.31 26.73
C LEU A 564 -13.47 1.83 26.35
N ILE A 565 -14.68 1.43 25.97
CA ILE A 565 -14.92 0.12 25.35
C ILE A 565 -15.23 0.36 23.88
N VAL A 566 -14.31 -0.04 23.02
CA VAL A 566 -14.45 0.02 21.57
C VAL A 566 -14.82 -1.38 21.10
N LYS A 567 -15.90 -1.49 20.34
CA LYS A 567 -16.31 -2.72 19.66
C LYS A 567 -16.44 -2.46 18.17
N VAL A 568 -15.87 -3.33 17.36
CA VAL A 568 -15.94 -3.25 15.89
C VAL A 568 -16.28 -4.63 15.35
N ASP A 569 -17.43 -4.71 14.68
CA ASP A 569 -17.87 -5.89 13.95
C ASP A 569 -17.72 -5.61 12.45
N GLY A 570 -16.55 -5.98 11.92
CA GLY A 570 -16.24 -5.84 10.50
C GLY A 570 -17.09 -6.73 9.59
N ARG A 571 -17.84 -7.69 10.13
CA ARG A 571 -18.78 -8.51 9.36
C ARG A 571 -20.14 -7.85 9.20
N THR A 572 -20.58 -7.02 10.14
CA THR A 572 -21.83 -6.25 9.95
C THR A 572 -21.57 -4.82 9.50
N GLY A 573 -20.33 -4.35 9.58
CA GLY A 573 -19.97 -2.95 9.33
C GLY A 573 -20.30 -2.04 10.52
N ARG A 574 -20.69 -2.61 11.66
CA ARG A 574 -21.08 -1.84 12.85
C ARG A 574 -19.91 -1.66 13.79
N GLY A 575 -19.81 -0.48 14.39
CA GLY A 575 -18.88 -0.23 15.47
C GLY A 575 -19.45 0.77 16.48
N VAL A 576 -19.01 0.63 17.73
CA VAL A 576 -19.36 1.56 18.80
C VAL A 576 -18.14 1.85 19.67
N ILE A 577 -18.06 3.08 20.17
CA ILE A 577 -17.15 3.51 21.23
C ILE A 577 -18.02 3.88 22.42
N LEU A 578 -17.92 3.14 23.51
CA LEU A 578 -18.67 3.36 24.75
C LEU A 578 -17.80 4.00 25.82
N THR A 579 -18.38 4.96 26.52
CA THR A 579 -17.85 5.48 27.77
C THR A 579 -18.28 4.59 28.94
N ALA A 580 -17.55 4.67 30.05
CA ALA A 580 -17.94 3.96 31.27
C ALA A 580 -19.15 4.60 31.98
N GLU A 581 -19.49 5.85 31.66
CA GLU A 581 -20.51 6.67 32.35
C GLU A 581 -21.78 6.76 31.50
N ARG A 582 -22.96 6.49 32.08
CA ARG A 582 -24.24 6.74 31.38
C ARG A 582 -24.50 8.24 31.32
N ARG A 583 -24.95 8.73 30.16
CA ARG A 583 -25.59 10.04 30.00
C ARG A 583 -26.64 10.18 31.10
N LYS A 584 -26.59 11.27 31.85
CA LYS A 584 -27.76 11.72 32.59
C LYS A 584 -28.73 12.22 31.55
N GLU A 585 -29.87 11.55 31.42
CA GLU A 585 -31.00 12.11 30.65
C GLU A 585 -31.38 13.43 31.33
N GLU A 586 -31.12 14.55 30.66
CA GLU A 586 -31.76 15.81 31.00
C GLU A 586 -33.24 15.61 30.69
N HIS A 587 -34.04 15.35 31.73
CA HIS A 587 -35.48 15.50 31.66
C HIS A 587 -35.75 16.95 31.27
N CYS A 588 -36.21 17.17 30.04
CA CYS A 588 -37.01 18.34 29.72
C CYS A 588 -38.33 18.21 30.50
N GLU A 589 -38.47 18.96 31.58
CA GLU A 589 -39.78 19.44 32.04
C GLU A 589 -40.22 20.66 31.23
#